data_AF-A0A173WKQ8-F1
#
_entry.id   AF-A0A173WKQ8-F1
#
_cell.length_a   1.000
_cell.length_b   1.000
_cell.length_c   1.000
_cell.angle_alpha   90.00
_cell.angle_beta   90.00
_cell.angle_gamma   90.00
#
_symmetry.space_group_name_H-M   'P 1'
#
loop_
_entity.id
_entity.type
_entity.pdbx_description
1 polymer ?
#
loop_
_entity_poly.entity_id
_entity_poly.type
_entity_poly.pdbx_seq_one_letter_code
_entity_poly.pdbx_strand_id
1 'polypeptide(L)'
;MCPNRANVAIKVPGLAKHQVVHVDGMCNECGNCAVFCPYQEGRPYKDKLTLFWSEQDMENSENEGFLAVDEDHFKVRVAGTVRTVSVDAVNTGLPEAVRLTIRAVRDNYSYLLKK
;
A
#
# COMPACT_ATOMS: atom_id res chain seq x y z
N MET A 1 5.91 17.88 -3.41
CA MET A 1 6.80 17.27 -2.39
C MET A 1 6.00 16.93 -1.14
N CYS A 2 5.97 15.66 -0.71
CA CYS A 2 5.18 15.24 0.46
C CYS A 2 5.90 15.59 1.77
N PRO A 3 5.32 16.40 2.67
CA PRO A 3 5.98 16.85 3.90
C PRO A 3 6.24 15.69 4.88
N ASN A 4 5.31 14.72 4.94
CA ASN A 4 5.38 13.61 5.88
C ASN A 4 6.02 12.35 5.30
N ARG A 5 6.50 12.40 4.04
CA ARG A 5 7.05 11.25 3.31
C ARG A 5 6.11 10.03 3.29
N ALA A 6 4.80 10.26 3.20
CA ALA A 6 3.78 9.21 3.17
C ALA A 6 3.77 8.36 1.89
N ASN A 7 4.53 8.73 0.85
CA ASN A 7 4.70 7.91 -0.36
C ASN A 7 6.11 7.33 -0.36
N VAL A 8 6.21 6.02 -0.13
CA VAL A 8 7.49 5.33 0.03
C VAL A 8 7.77 4.50 -1.21
N ALA A 9 8.90 4.76 -1.86
CA ALA A 9 9.38 3.91 -2.93
C ALA A 9 10.06 2.66 -2.33
N ILE A 10 9.58 1.48 -2.69
CA ILE A 10 10.11 0.20 -2.22
C ILE A 10 10.62 -0.65 -3.38
N LYS A 11 11.66 -1.44 -3.10
CA LYS A 11 12.15 -2.47 -4.02
C LYS A 11 11.34 -3.73 -3.78
N VAL A 12 10.75 -4.25 -4.84
CA VAL A 12 9.93 -5.47 -4.78
C VAL A 12 10.66 -6.59 -5.53
N PRO A 13 11.17 -7.62 -4.82
CA PRO A 13 11.75 -8.79 -5.48
C PRO A 13 10.76 -9.42 -6.47
N GLY A 14 11.19 -9.60 -7.71
CA GLY A 14 10.37 -10.11 -8.82
C GLY A 14 9.76 -9.04 -9.73
N LEU A 15 9.83 -7.75 -9.37
CA LEU A 15 9.40 -6.64 -10.23
C LEU A 15 10.59 -5.80 -10.70
N ALA A 16 10.59 -5.40 -11.97
CA ALA A 16 11.70 -4.65 -12.57
C ALA A 16 11.80 -3.20 -12.07
N LYS A 17 10.68 -2.59 -11.67
CA LYS A 17 10.60 -1.20 -11.20
C LYS A 17 10.26 -1.14 -9.72
N HIS A 18 10.76 -0.11 -9.04
CA HIS A 18 10.29 0.23 -7.70
C HIS A 18 8.79 0.46 -7.70
N GLN A 19 8.12 0.00 -6.64
CA GLN A 19 6.72 0.29 -6.40
C GLN A 19 6.63 1.45 -5.40
N VAL A 20 5.56 2.23 -5.49
CA VAL A 20 5.26 3.27 -4.50
C VAL A 20 4.12 2.75 -3.64
N VAL A 21 4.34 2.69 -2.34
CA VAL A 21 3.30 2.41 -1.33
C VAL A 21 2.96 3.73 -0.65
N HIS A 22 1.67 4.04 -0.61
CA HIS A 22 1.15 5.15 0.18
C HIS A 22 0.89 4.66 1.61
N VAL A 23 1.35 5.36 2.65
CA VAL A 23 1.10 5.00 4.05
C VAL A 23 0.10 6.00 4.62
N ASP A 24 -1.13 5.53 4.84
CA ASP A 24 -2.26 6.39 5.17
C ASP A 24 -2.05 7.16 6.48
N GLY A 25 -1.62 6.46 7.53
CA GLY A 25 -1.37 7.08 8.84
C GLY A 25 -0.19 8.07 8.89
N MET A 26 0.57 8.20 7.80
CA MET A 26 1.58 9.26 7.64
C MET A 26 1.05 10.44 6.82
N CYS A 27 -0.05 10.28 6.08
CA CYS A 27 -0.62 11.30 5.22
C CYS A 27 -1.43 12.31 6.04
N ASN A 28 -1.35 13.59 5.67
CA ASN A 28 -2.18 14.67 6.23
C ASN A 28 -3.05 15.34 5.16
N GLU A 29 -3.26 14.64 4.04
CA GLU A 29 -4.09 15.10 2.92
C GLU A 29 -3.72 16.48 2.34
N CYS A 30 -2.47 16.93 2.52
CA CYS A 30 -2.04 18.25 2.05
C CYS A 30 -2.04 18.43 0.53
N GLY A 31 -2.31 17.38 -0.26
CA GLY A 31 -2.42 17.44 -1.72
C GLY A 31 -1.10 17.63 -2.49
N ASN A 32 0.01 17.89 -1.80
CA ASN A 32 1.30 18.16 -2.44
C ASN A 32 1.83 17.02 -3.34
N CYS A 33 1.43 15.77 -3.10
CA CYS A 33 1.84 14.67 -3.98
C CYS A 33 1.12 14.71 -5.33
N ALA A 34 -0.09 15.27 -5.39
CA ALA A 34 -0.83 15.48 -6.64
C ALA A 34 -0.35 16.73 -7.37
N VAL A 35 -0.27 17.86 -6.66
CA VAL A 35 0.11 19.17 -7.25
C VAL A 35 1.50 19.14 -7.89
N PHE A 36 2.44 18.43 -7.26
CA PHE A 36 3.83 18.36 -7.72
C PHE A 36 4.16 17.01 -8.40
N CYS A 37 3.15 16.26 -8.82
CA CYS A 37 3.39 15.02 -9.55
C CYS A 37 3.99 15.33 -10.94
N PRO A 38 5.14 14.76 -11.31
CA PRO A 38 5.71 14.97 -12.63
C PRO A 38 4.95 14.23 -13.74
N TYR A 39 4.12 13.26 -13.38
CA TYR A 39 3.25 12.54 -14.30
C TYR A 39 1.88 13.22 -14.34
N GLN A 40 1.36 13.43 -15.56
CA GLN A 40 0.06 14.06 -15.76
C GLN A 40 -1.02 13.30 -14.95
N GLU A 41 -1.78 14.06 -14.16
CA GLU A 41 -2.92 13.58 -13.35
C GLU A 41 -2.60 12.58 -12.23
N GLY A 42 -1.32 12.27 -11.99
CA GLY A 42 -0.96 11.35 -10.91
C GLY A 42 -1.27 11.91 -9.53
N ARG A 43 -2.02 11.17 -8.73
CA ARG A 43 -2.34 11.46 -7.33
C ARG A 43 -1.82 10.31 -6.48
N PRO A 44 -0.52 10.28 -6.12
CA PRO A 44 0.08 9.14 -5.43
C PRO A 44 -0.67 8.69 -4.16
N TYR A 45 -1.24 9.64 -3.40
CA TYR A 45 -2.04 9.33 -2.20
C TYR A 45 -3.39 8.63 -2.46
N LYS A 46 -3.86 8.59 -3.72
CA LYS A 46 -5.11 7.92 -4.13
C LYS A 46 -4.85 6.74 -5.07
N ASP A 47 -3.94 6.93 -6.03
CA ASP A 47 -3.78 5.99 -7.14
C ASP A 47 -2.77 4.87 -6.84
N LYS A 48 -2.05 4.93 -5.70
CA LYS A 48 -1.09 3.91 -5.29
C LYS A 48 -1.66 3.02 -4.18
N LEU A 49 -1.16 1.80 -4.12
CA LEU A 49 -1.55 0.83 -3.10
C LEU A 49 -1.29 1.43 -1.71
N THR A 50 -2.34 1.50 -0.91
CA THR A 50 -2.31 2.13 0.41
C THR A 50 -2.07 1.09 1.50
N LEU A 51 -1.09 1.33 2.36
CA LEU A 51 -0.93 0.64 3.63
C LEU A 51 -1.74 1.37 4.68
N PHE A 52 -2.70 0.66 5.28
CA PHE A 52 -3.49 1.13 6.41
C PHE A 52 -2.90 0.64 7.72
N TRP A 53 -3.15 1.40 8.78
CA TRP A 53 -2.71 1.10 10.14
C TRP A 53 -3.85 0.68 11.07
N SER A 54 -5.10 0.89 10.63
CA SER A 54 -6.27 0.39 11.33
C SER A 54 -7.36 -0.01 10.33
N GLU A 55 -8.29 -0.85 10.79
CA GLU A 55 -9.48 -1.20 10.03
C GLU A 55 -10.37 0.03 9.79
N GLN A 56 -10.47 0.91 10.78
CA GLN A 56 -11.20 2.17 10.68
C GLN A 56 -10.67 3.07 9.55
N ASP A 57 -9.34 3.21 9.42
CA ASP A 57 -8.73 4.01 8.34
C ASP A 57 -9.05 3.39 6.97
N MET A 58 -9.01 2.06 6.88
CA MET A 58 -9.34 1.33 5.66
C MET A 58 -10.81 1.50 5.28
N GLU A 59 -11.73 1.44 6.24
CA GLU A 59 -13.19 1.61 6.03
C GLU A 59 -13.57 3.03 5.63
N ASN A 60 -12.91 4.04 6.20
CA ASN A 60 -13.15 5.45 5.88
C ASN A 60 -12.47 5.90 4.58
N SER A 61 -11.73 5.02 3.91
CA SER A 61 -11.03 5.29 2.66
C SER A 61 -11.62 4.49 1.51
N GLU A 62 -11.60 5.04 0.30
CA GLU A 62 -11.94 4.33 -0.93
C GLU A 62 -10.71 3.69 -1.62
N ASN A 63 -9.50 3.94 -1.11
CA ASN A 63 -8.27 3.52 -1.77
C ASN A 63 -8.12 2.01 -1.80
N GLU A 64 -7.56 1.49 -2.89
CA GLU A 64 -7.01 0.14 -2.89
C GLU A 64 -5.83 0.05 -1.93
N GLY A 65 -5.75 -1.05 -1.18
CA GLY A 65 -4.76 -1.14 -0.13
C GLY A 65 -4.83 -2.40 0.70
N PHE A 66 -4.03 -2.41 1.75
CA PHE A 66 -3.87 -3.55 2.64
C PHE A 66 -3.64 -3.11 4.09
N LEU A 67 -4.02 -3.99 5.00
CA LEU A 67 -3.86 -3.85 6.45
C LEU A 67 -3.29 -5.17 6.98
N ALA A 68 -2.26 -5.09 7.81
CA ALA A 68 -1.76 -6.26 8.53
C ALA A 68 -2.81 -6.71 9.57
N VAL A 69 -3.15 -8.00 9.56
CA VAL A 69 -4.05 -8.62 10.54
C VAL A 69 -3.22 -9.36 11.59
N ASP A 70 -2.19 -10.07 11.14
CA ASP A 70 -1.16 -10.68 11.95
C ASP A 70 0.17 -10.68 11.16
N GLU A 71 1.16 -11.48 11.57
CA GLU A 71 2.49 -11.52 10.94
C GLU A 71 2.45 -11.91 9.45
N ASP A 72 1.51 -12.78 9.06
CA ASP A 72 1.46 -13.36 7.71
C ASP A 72 0.16 -13.06 6.95
N HIS A 73 -0.91 -12.68 7.64
CA HIS A 73 -2.20 -12.39 7.05
C HIS A 73 -2.44 -10.89 6.88
N PHE A 74 -2.97 -10.55 5.70
CA PHE A 74 -3.30 -9.19 5.34
C PHE A 74 -4.73 -9.11 4.84
N LYS A 75 -5.49 -8.14 5.33
CA LYS A 75 -6.77 -7.73 4.75
C LYS A 75 -6.45 -6.84 3.55
N VAL A 76 -6.85 -7.24 2.35
CA VAL A 76 -6.50 -6.60 1.09
C VAL A 76 -7.75 -6.19 0.33
N ARG A 77 -7.82 -4.93 -0.09
CA ARG A 77 -8.86 -4.36 -0.97
C ARG A 77 -8.26 -3.99 -2.32
N VAL A 78 -8.65 -4.70 -3.38
CA VAL A 78 -8.26 -4.43 -4.77
C VAL A 78 -9.44 -4.78 -5.69
N ALA A 79 -9.67 -3.98 -6.74
CA ALA A 79 -10.74 -4.13 -7.71
C ALA A 79 -12.13 -4.29 -7.04
N GLY A 80 -12.40 -3.49 -6.01
CA GLY A 80 -13.66 -3.51 -5.27
C GLY A 80 -13.90 -4.74 -4.40
N THR A 81 -12.96 -5.68 -4.31
CA THR A 81 -13.09 -6.88 -3.47
C THR A 81 -12.19 -6.79 -2.25
N VAL A 82 -12.71 -7.15 -1.08
CA VAL A 82 -11.95 -7.26 0.17
C VAL A 82 -11.78 -8.75 0.52
N ARG A 83 -10.56 -9.14 0.89
CA ARG A 83 -10.25 -10.51 1.34
C ARG A 83 -9.09 -10.52 2.33
N THR A 84 -9.06 -11.51 3.21
CA THR A 84 -7.89 -11.79 4.05
C THR A 84 -7.09 -12.92 3.45
N VAL A 85 -5.80 -12.71 3.21
CA VAL A 85 -4.92 -13.71 2.58
C VAL A 85 -3.57 -13.75 3.26
N SER A 86 -2.95 -14.94 3.25
CA SER A 86 -1.51 -15.08 3.52
C SER A 86 -0.73 -14.76 2.25
N VAL A 87 0.32 -13.93 2.36
CA VAL A 87 1.14 -13.52 1.19
C VAL A 87 2.07 -14.61 0.66
N ASP A 88 2.28 -15.68 1.42
CA ASP A 88 3.07 -16.85 1.01
C ASP A 88 2.23 -17.93 0.33
N ALA A 89 0.88 -17.81 0.34
CA ALA A 89 0.01 -18.72 -0.36
C ALA A 89 0.11 -18.55 -1.89
N VAL A 90 0.13 -19.66 -2.62
CA VAL A 90 0.34 -19.68 -4.08
C VAL A 90 -0.90 -19.16 -4.86
N ASN A 91 -2.09 -19.19 -4.26
CA ASN A 91 -3.36 -18.79 -4.88
C ASN A 91 -4.17 -17.83 -3.99
N THR A 92 -3.67 -16.63 -3.77
CA THR A 92 -4.40 -15.58 -3.02
C THR A 92 -5.55 -14.93 -3.82
N GLY A 93 -5.56 -15.15 -5.14
CA GLY A 93 -6.45 -14.47 -6.07
C GLY A 93 -6.22 -12.95 -6.14
N LEU A 94 -5.06 -12.47 -5.68
CA LEU A 94 -4.59 -11.10 -5.88
C LEU A 94 -3.78 -11.00 -7.16
N PRO A 95 -3.74 -9.82 -7.81
CA PRO A 95 -2.74 -9.54 -8.83
C PRO A 95 -1.33 -9.79 -8.27
N GLU A 96 -0.47 -10.44 -9.05
CA GLU A 96 0.85 -10.86 -8.57
C GLU A 96 1.69 -9.69 -8.06
N ALA A 97 1.66 -8.54 -8.75
CA ALA A 97 2.37 -7.34 -8.33
C ALA A 97 1.92 -6.85 -6.94
N VAL A 98 0.62 -6.94 -6.61
CA VAL A 98 0.09 -6.58 -5.28
C VAL A 98 0.62 -7.57 -4.24
N ARG A 99 0.49 -8.88 -4.49
CA ARG A 99 0.99 -9.92 -3.56
C ARG A 99 2.48 -9.72 -3.25
N LEU A 100 3.30 -9.53 -4.29
CA LEU A 100 4.74 -9.33 -4.14
C LEU A 100 5.07 -8.03 -3.41
N THR A 101 4.30 -6.96 -3.64
CA THR A 101 4.47 -5.67 -2.95
C THR A 101 4.21 -5.81 -1.45
N ILE A 102 3.09 -6.45 -1.06
CA ILE A 102 2.75 -6.66 0.36
C ILE A 102 3.81 -7.53 1.03
N ARG A 103 4.22 -8.63 0.37
CA ARG A 103 5.30 -9.48 0.87
C ARG A 103 6.61 -8.72 1.05
N ALA A 104 6.98 -7.87 0.09
CA ALA A 104 8.18 -7.04 0.22
C ALA A 104 8.09 -6.07 1.39
N VAL A 105 6.91 -5.48 1.65
CA VAL A 105 6.67 -4.62 2.82
C VAL A 105 6.85 -5.40 4.12
N ARG A 106 6.24 -6.58 4.24
CA ARG A 106 6.43 -7.47 5.41
C ARG A 106 7.90 -7.79 5.64
N ASP A 107 8.59 -8.29 4.61
CA ASP A 107 9.92 -8.87 4.76
C ASP A 107 11.04 -7.82 4.94
N ASN A 108 10.93 -6.68 4.25
CA ASN A 108 12.03 -5.72 4.13
C ASN A 108 11.69 -4.32 4.66
N TYR A 109 10.42 -4.02 4.88
CA TYR A 109 9.94 -2.69 5.29
C TYR A 109 8.93 -2.79 6.45
N SER A 110 9.09 -3.77 7.34
CA SER A 110 8.18 -4.01 8.47
C SER A 110 8.04 -2.81 9.40
N TYR A 111 9.02 -1.90 9.42
CA TYR A 111 8.93 -0.62 10.13
C TYR A 111 7.82 0.32 9.63
N LEU A 112 7.26 0.07 8.44
CA LEU A 112 6.09 0.80 7.92
C LEU A 112 4.78 0.26 8.49
N LEU A 113 4.76 -0.99 8.97
CA LEU A 113 3.59 -1.59 9.60
C LEU A 113 3.43 -1.01 11.00
N LYS A 114 2.19 -0.76 11.39
CA LYS A 114 1.89 -0.37 12.78
C LYS A 114 2.04 -1.60 13.67
N LYS A 115 2.74 -1.41 14.80
CA LYS A 115 2.89 -2.41 15.86
C LYS A 115 1.64 -2.47 16.74
#